data_AF-A0A2G2MPX2-F1
#
_entry.id   AF-A0A2G2MPX2-F1
#
_cell.length_a   1.000
_cell.length_b   1.000
_cell.length_c   1.000
_cell.angle_alpha   90.00
_cell.angle_beta   90.00
_cell.angle_gamma   90.00
#
_symmetry.space_group_name_H-M   'P 1'
#
loop_
_entity.id
_entity.type
_entity.pdbx_description
1 polymer ?
#
loop_
_entity_poly.entity_id
_entity_poly.type
_entity_poly.pdbx_seq_one_letter_code
_entity_poly.pdbx_strand_id
1 'polypeptide(L)'
;MILGTTLYGMGLRSFVALPVDKGGSVLRFQNIYASQSEVDLFVTSFAYGIDAKQTVLIGMPYRLKPSIGERQGDVSLLYRYMLLQDDRFDGTSRFALLAGAIIPNFPSYLKV
;
A
#
# COMPACT_ATOMS: atom_id res chain seq x y z
N MET A 1 9.81 19.99 1.02
CA MET A 1 9.81 18.74 0.22
C MET A 1 9.72 17.55 1.17
N ILE A 2 8.52 17.20 1.61
CA ILE A 2 8.18 15.93 2.30
C ILE A 2 6.71 15.65 1.94
N LEU A 3 6.44 15.04 0.79
CA LEU A 3 5.06 14.68 0.39
C LEU A 3 4.92 13.24 -0.10
N GLY A 4 5.99 12.44 -0.04
CA GLY A 4 6.00 11.06 -0.54
C GLY A 4 5.48 10.04 0.47
N THR A 5 5.83 10.16 1.75
CA THR A 5 5.60 9.10 2.75
C THR A 5 4.15 8.91 3.18
N THR A 6 3.34 9.98 3.18
CA THR A 6 1.98 9.93 3.75
C THR A 6 0.95 9.29 2.79
N LEU A 7 1.09 9.49 1.47
CA LEU A 7 0.12 8.94 0.49
C LEU A 7 0.24 7.43 0.33
N TYR A 8 1.47 6.89 0.24
CA TYR A 8 1.68 5.45 0.06
C TYR A 8 1.19 4.61 1.26
N GLY A 9 1.31 5.17 2.47
CA GLY A 9 0.86 4.52 3.69
C GLY A 9 -0.67 4.38 3.78
N MET A 10 -1.46 5.34 3.29
CA MET A 10 -2.92 5.32 3.44
C MET A 10 -3.60 4.21 2.61
N GLY A 11 -3.14 4.00 1.36
CA GLY A 11 -3.68 2.96 0.49
C GLY A 11 -3.47 1.56 1.07
N LEU A 12 -2.29 1.29 1.64
CA LEU A 12 -1.96 0.00 2.23
C LEU A 12 -2.61 -0.20 3.61
N ARG A 13 -2.77 0.87 4.39
CA ARG A 13 -3.52 0.85 5.66
C ARG A 13 -4.99 0.49 5.46
N SER A 14 -5.57 0.78 4.30
CA SER A 14 -6.97 0.42 4.00
C SER A 14 -7.22 -1.09 3.82
N PHE A 15 -6.18 -1.93 3.81
CA PHE A 15 -6.32 -3.39 3.87
C PHE A 15 -6.36 -3.93 5.30
N VAL A 16 -6.13 -3.09 6.32
CA VAL A 16 -6.21 -3.50 7.74
C VAL A 16 -7.61 -4.02 8.10
N ALA A 17 -8.66 -3.53 7.45
CA ALA A 17 -10.04 -3.90 7.76
C ALA A 17 -10.43 -5.32 7.29
N LEU A 18 -9.74 -5.89 6.29
CA LEU A 18 -10.07 -7.18 5.70
C LEU A 18 -8.94 -8.20 5.98
N PRO A 19 -9.19 -9.24 6.81
CA PRO A 19 -8.34 -10.42 6.85
C PRO A 19 -8.31 -11.02 5.46
N VAL A 20 -7.13 -11.44 5.01
CA VAL A 20 -7.00 -12.19 3.76
C VAL A 20 -6.70 -13.62 4.19
N ASP A 21 -7.65 -14.51 3.96
CA ASP A 21 -7.50 -15.91 4.31
C ASP A 21 -6.30 -16.54 3.60
N LYS A 22 -5.84 -17.68 4.11
CA LYS A 22 -4.74 -18.43 3.50
C LYS A 22 -5.02 -18.72 2.03
N GLY A 23 -4.13 -18.26 1.15
CA GLY A 23 -4.27 -18.37 -0.31
C GLY A 23 -5.25 -17.37 -0.94
N GLY A 24 -5.94 -16.57 -0.12
CA GLY A 24 -6.77 -15.47 -0.57
C GLY A 24 -5.93 -14.34 -1.16
N SER A 25 -6.51 -13.60 -2.10
CA SER A 25 -5.89 -12.42 -2.67
C SER A 25 -6.89 -11.30 -2.86
N VAL A 26 -6.42 -10.06 -2.73
CA VAL A 26 -7.21 -8.87 -2.96
C VAL A 26 -6.43 -7.93 -3.86
N LEU A 27 -7.03 -7.57 -4.99
CA LEU A 27 -6.52 -6.55 -5.88
C LEU A 27 -7.39 -5.30 -5.72
N ARG A 28 -6.75 -4.13 -5.60
CA ARG A 28 -7.43 -2.85 -5.44
C ARG A 28 -6.82 -1.81 -6.37
N PHE A 29 -7.70 -1.05 -7.01
CA PHE A 29 -7.33 0.14 -7.77
C PHE A 29 -7.91 1.35 -7.05
N GLN A 30 -7.10 2.39 -6.89
CA GLN A 30 -7.51 3.66 -6.30
C GLN A 30 -7.06 4.78 -7.22
N ASN A 31 -7.96 5.71 -7.52
CA ASN A 31 -7.59 6.99 -8.12
C ASN A 31 -7.63 8.05 -7.01
N ILE A 32 -6.52 8.75 -6.81
CA ILE A 32 -6.36 9.79 -5.80
C ILE A 32 -6.09 11.09 -6.55
N TYR A 33 -7.06 11.99 -6.50
CA TYR A 33 -6.93 13.33 -7.04
C TYR A 33 -6.48 14.30 -5.93
N ALA A 34 -5.25 14.82 -6.02
CA ALA A 34 -4.73 15.81 -5.09
C ALA A 34 -4.87 17.23 -5.67
N SER A 35 -5.98 17.90 -5.32
CA SER A 35 -6.32 19.24 -5.84
C SER A 35 -5.26 20.32 -5.59
N GLN A 36 -4.36 20.15 -4.60
CA GLN A 36 -3.32 21.13 -4.28
C GLN A 36 -2.02 20.94 -5.09
N SER A 37 -1.80 19.78 -5.70
CA SER A 37 -0.57 19.50 -6.47
C SER A 37 -0.83 19.25 -7.95
N GLU A 38 -2.10 19.25 -8.38
CA GLU A 38 -2.55 18.87 -9.73
C GLU A 38 -2.08 17.48 -10.18
N VAL A 39 -1.64 16.66 -9.22
CA VAL A 39 -1.20 15.28 -9.47
C VAL A 39 -2.41 14.37 -9.34
N ASP A 40 -2.67 13.67 -10.43
CA ASP A 40 -3.60 12.55 -10.48
C ASP A 40 -2.81 11.25 -10.29
N LEU A 41 -3.09 10.50 -9.22
CA LEU A 41 -2.37 9.29 -8.84
C LEU A 41 -3.29 8.07 -8.91
N PHE A 42 -2.94 7.13 -9.77
CA PHE A 42 -3.53 5.81 -9.84
C PHE A 42 -2.70 4.81 -9.04
N VAL A 43 -3.23 4.28 -7.94
CA VAL A 43 -2.55 3.31 -7.09
C VAL A 43 -3.14 1.92 -7.33
N THR A 44 -2.31 0.99 -7.77
CA THR A 44 -2.61 -0.44 -7.77
C THR A 44 -2.08 -1.04 -6.48
N SER A 45 -2.89 -1.79 -5.76
CA SER A 45 -2.48 -2.49 -4.56
C SER A 45 -2.91 -3.94 -4.60
N PHE A 46 -2.03 -4.83 -4.17
CA PHE A 46 -2.23 -6.26 -4.11
C PHE A 46 -1.98 -6.75 -2.69
N ALA A 47 -2.87 -7.57 -2.15
CA ALA A 47 -2.69 -8.24 -0.88
C ALA A 47 -2.83 -9.76 -1.07
N TYR A 48 -1.97 -10.52 -0.42
CA TYR A 48 -1.98 -11.98 -0.45
C TYR A 48 -1.88 -12.54 0.97
N GLY A 49 -2.81 -13.43 1.32
CA GLY A 49 -2.85 -14.13 2.60
C GLY A 49 -1.92 -15.33 2.58
N ILE A 50 -0.82 -15.27 3.32
CA ILE A 50 0.08 -16.42 3.51
C ILE A 50 -0.57 -17.41 4.48
N ASP A 51 -1.22 -16.88 5.52
CA ASP A 51 -1.95 -17.63 6.53
C ASP A 51 -3.00 -16.71 7.17
N ALA A 52 -3.86 -17.24 8.05
CA ALA A 52 -4.91 -16.50 8.74
C ALA A 52 -4.42 -15.25 9.49
N LYS A 53 -3.13 -15.22 9.88
CA LYS A 53 -2.51 -14.10 10.61
C LYS A 53 -1.50 -13.31 9.78
N GLN A 54 -1.17 -13.76 8.57
CA GLN A 54 -0.01 -13.26 7.83
C GLN A 54 -0.44 -12.79 6.44
N THR A 55 -0.18 -11.52 6.13
CA THR A 55 -0.55 -10.95 4.83
C THR A 55 0.61 -10.14 4.27
N VAL A 56 0.94 -10.37 3.00
CA VAL A 56 1.86 -9.51 2.25
C VAL A 56 1.03 -8.54 1.41
N LEU A 57 1.44 -7.27 1.41
CA LEU A 57 0.80 -6.21 0.66
C LEU A 57 1.84 -5.50 -0.22
N ILE A 58 1.49 -5.30 -1.47
CA ILE A 58 2.31 -4.59 -2.45
C ILE A 58 1.48 -3.42 -2.97
N GLY A 59 2.09 -2.25 -3.02
CA GLY A 59 1.49 -1.03 -3.57
C GLY A 59 2.36 -0.48 -4.68
N MET A 60 1.76 -0.22 -5.84
CA MET A 60 2.41 0.38 -6.99
C MET A 60 1.61 1.63 -7.42
N PRO A 61 2.14 2.83 -7.13
CA PRO A 61 1.55 4.09 -7.53
C PRO A 61 2.00 4.50 -8.94
N TYR A 62 1.07 5.01 -9.74
CA TYR A 62 1.27 5.52 -11.08
C TYR A 62 0.65 6.91 -11.21
N ARG A 63 1.45 7.91 -11.60
CA ARG A 63 1.01 9.29 -11.82
C ARG A 63 0.44 9.40 -13.23
N LEU A 64 -0.86 9.68 -13.33
CA LEU A 64 -1.57 9.88 -14.59
C LEU A 64 -1.21 11.24 -15.23
N LYS A 65 -1.00 12.26 -14.39
CA LYS A 65 -0.51 13.58 -14.81
C LYS A 65 0.78 13.91 -14.04
N PRO A 66 1.97 13.63 -14.59
CA PRO A 66 3.21 14.09 -13.99
C PRO A 66 3.37 15.59 -14.25
N SER A 67 3.41 16.40 -13.20
CA SER A 67 3.79 17.82 -13.33
C SER A 67 5.29 17.97 -13.57
N ILE A 68 6.13 17.16 -12.90
CA ILE A 68 7.58 17.02 -13.11
C ILE A 68 8.02 15.60 -12.65
N GLY A 69 8.84 14.89 -13.44
CA GLY A 69 9.48 13.61 -13.05
C GLY A 69 8.79 12.34 -13.56
N GLU A 70 9.16 11.19 -12.97
CA GLU A 70 8.71 9.87 -13.44
C GLU A 70 7.23 9.59 -13.20
N ARG A 71 6.64 8.85 -14.13
CA ARG A 71 5.23 8.41 -14.08
C ARG A 71 5.00 7.33 -13.03
N GLN A 72 5.92 6.38 -12.89
CA GLN A 72 5.80 5.32 -11.88
C GLN A 72 6.48 5.79 -10.59
N GLY A 73 5.75 5.78 -9.48
CA GLY A 73 6.30 6.10 -8.17
C GLY A 73 6.94 4.89 -7.50
N ASP A 74 7.42 5.09 -6.28
CA ASP A 74 8.09 4.05 -5.51
C ASP A 74 7.15 2.88 -5.19
N VAL A 75 7.67 1.67 -5.30
CA VAL A 75 6.93 0.45 -4.97
C VAL A 75 7.02 0.23 -3.46
N SER A 76 5.89 -0.02 -2.82
CA SER A 76 5.84 -0.31 -1.38
C SER A 76 5.55 -1.77 -1.13
N LEU A 77 6.31 -2.41 -0.23
CA LEU A 77 6.08 -3.77 0.25
C LEU A 77 5.83 -3.72 1.76
N LEU A 78 4.72 -4.29 2.22
CA LEU A 78 4.36 -4.40 3.62
C LEU A 78 4.05 -5.85 3.97
N TYR A 79 4.51 -6.26 5.14
CA TYR A 79 4.16 -7.50 5.80
C TYR A 79 3.34 -7.18 7.04
N ARG A 80 2.16 -7.79 7.13
CA ARG A 80 1.24 -7.70 8.25
C ARG A 80 1.25 -9.00 9.03
N TYR A 81 1.46 -8.91 10.34
CA TYR A 81 1.34 -10.02 11.28
C TYR A 81 0.28 -9.71 12.34
N MET A 82 -0.82 -10.47 12.35
CA MET A 82 -1.91 -10.30 13.30
C MET A 82 -1.58 -11.04 14.62
N LEU A 83 -1.44 -10.27 15.69
CA LEU A 83 -1.14 -10.80 17.02
C LEU A 83 -2.42 -11.23 17.74
N LEU A 84 -3.45 -10.38 17.69
CA LEU A 84 -4.72 -10.60 18.36
C LEU A 84 -5.86 -10.34 17.39
N GLN A 85 -6.86 -11.23 17.42
CA GLN A 85 -8.13 -11.09 16.73
C GLN A 85 -9.20 -11.59 17.69
N ASP A 86 -10.09 -10.68 18.07
CA ASP A 86 -11.25 -10.95 18.91
C ASP A 86 -12.48 -10.53 18.10
N ASP A 87 -13.15 -11.52 17.50
CA ASP A 87 -14.37 -11.32 16.74
C ASP A 87 -15.57 -11.62 17.65
N ARG A 88 -16.35 -10.58 17.97
CA ARG A 88 -17.57 -10.67 18.77
C ARG A 88 -18.77 -10.22 17.95
N PHE A 89 -19.97 -10.56 18.41
CA PHE A 89 -21.21 -10.14 17.77
C PHE A 89 -21.43 -8.61 17.78
N ASP A 90 -20.83 -7.89 18.72
CA ASP A 90 -20.90 -6.42 18.85
C ASP A 90 -19.75 -5.68 18.15
N GLY A 91 -18.78 -6.41 17.60
CA GLY A 91 -17.67 -5.83 16.86
C GLY A 91 -16.42 -6.70 16.86
N THR A 92 -15.44 -6.27 16.08
CA THR A 92 -14.17 -6.95 15.95
C THR A 92 -13.03 -6.05 16.43
N SER A 93 -12.20 -6.58 17.32
CA SER A 93 -10.93 -5.97 17.71
C SER A 93 -9.76 -6.75 17.15
N ARG A 94 -8.82 -6.06 16.48
CA ARG A 94 -7.64 -6.67 15.89
C ARG A 94 -6.40 -5.85 16.22
N PHE A 95 -5.35 -6.53 16.66
CA PHE A 95 -4.03 -5.94 16.85
C PHE A 95 -3.04 -6.63 15.91
N ALA A 96 -2.38 -5.84 15.06
CA ALA A 96 -1.44 -6.35 14.08
C ALA A 96 -0.19 -5.46 14.02
N LEU A 97 0.95 -6.10 13.84
CA LEU A 97 2.21 -5.44 13.50
C LEU A 97 2.31 -5.31 11.99
N LEU A 98 2.84 -4.17 11.56
CA LEU A 98 3.11 -3.86 10.17
C LEU A 98 4.60 -3.53 10.04
N ALA A 99 5.29 -4.27 9.20
CA ALA A 99 6.66 -3.99 8.81
C ALA A 99 6.70 -3.80 7.29
N GLY A 100 7.48 -2.87 6.78
CA GLY A 100 7.55 -2.67 5.33
C GLY A 100 8.71 -1.83 4.89
N ALA A 101 8.91 -1.84 3.58
CA ALA A 101 9.94 -1.10 2.88
C ALA A 101 9.33 -0.40 1.67
N ILE A 102 9.98 0.71 1.29
CA ILE A 102 9.72 1.41 0.04
C ILE A 102 10.93 1.16 -0.86
N ILE A 103 10.66 0.61 -2.03
CA ILE A 103 11.65 0.35 -3.08
C ILE A 103 11.56 1.53 -4.05
N PRO A 104 12.57 2.40 -4.07
CA PRO A 104 12.58 3.53 -4.97
C PRO A 104 12.61 3.04 -6.42
N ASN A 105 11.72 3.57 -7.24
CA ASN A 105 11.77 3.31 -8.67
C ASN A 105 12.60 4.42 -9.33
N PHE A 106 13.92 4.29 -9.28
CA PHE A 106 14.82 5.08 -10.11
C PHE A 106 15.35 4.18 -11.24
N PRO A 107 15.31 4.60 -12.51
CA PRO A 107 16.12 3.97 -13.52
C PRO A 107 17.57 4.32 -13.20
N SER A 108 18.36 3.28 -12.97
CA SER A 108 19.81 3.37 -12.89
C SER A 108 20.38 3.84 -14.24
N TYR A 109 20.42 5.14 -14.48
CA TYR A 109 21.23 5.78 -15.51
C TYR A 109 21.72 7.15 -15.03
N LEU A 110 22.84 7.15 -14.30
CA LEU A 110 24.00 8.05 -14.45
C LEU A 110 24.90 7.83 -13.21
N LYS A 111 25.85 6.90 -13.31
CA LYS A 111 27.14 7.14 -12.67
C LYS A 111 27.99 7.79 -13.76
N VAL A 112 28.23 9.10 -13.59
CA VAL A 112 29.25 9.88 -14.31
C VAL A 112 30.62 9.27 -14.00
#